data_AF-A0A354EHZ1-F1
#
_entry.id   AF-A0A354EHZ1-F1
#
_cell.length_a   1.000
_cell.length_b   1.000
_cell.length_c   1.000
_cell.angle_alpha   90.00
_cell.angle_beta   90.00
_cell.angle_gamma   90.00
#
_symmetry.space_group_name_H-M   'P 1'
#
loop_
_entity.id
_entity.type
_entity.pdbx_description
1 polymer ?
#
loop_
_entity_poly.entity_id
_entity_poly.type
_entity_poly.pdbx_seq_one_letter_code
_entity_poly.pdbx_strand_id
1 'polypeptide(L)'
;MTAKTTDGKEIYKGQKIYMPYPSRLGRGSEMGRGPYEKSGLLRETSLPPLKTTKETFEIPYPFKKVQKDGKPSRELINDEIVVEVKLWYVPFGDFDGNEVLFFEEEKKLDLKTEWKWR
;
A
#
# COMPACT_ATOMS: atom_id res chain seq x y z
N MET A 1 3.44 0.04 -1.35
CA MET A 1 4.01 0.45 -0.06
C MET A 1 4.41 -0.79 0.69
N THR A 2 5.63 -0.78 1.22
CA THR A 2 6.21 -1.86 2.01
C THR A 2 6.71 -1.28 3.33
N ALA A 3 6.53 -2.00 4.42
CA ALA A 3 7.14 -1.67 5.70
C ALA A 3 8.03 -2.83 6.15
N LYS A 4 9.24 -2.49 6.55
CA LYS A 4 10.28 -3.42 6.97
C LYS A 4 10.77 -3.05 8.36
N THR A 5 11.21 -4.04 9.14
CA THR A 5 11.99 -3.78 10.34
C THR A 5 13.41 -3.33 9.99
N THR A 6 14.13 -2.77 10.96
CA THR A 6 15.58 -2.48 10.84
C THR A 6 16.41 -3.69 10.43
N ASP A 7 15.95 -4.89 10.78
CA ASP A 7 16.58 -6.17 10.41
C ASP A 7 16.26 -6.62 8.97
N GLY A 8 15.53 -5.79 8.20
CA GLY A 8 15.14 -6.06 6.82
C GLY A 8 13.93 -6.97 6.65
N LYS A 9 13.27 -7.40 7.73
CA LYS A 9 12.09 -8.27 7.65
C LYS A 9 10.86 -7.46 7.22
N GLU A 10 10.23 -7.84 6.11
CA GLU A 10 8.95 -7.27 5.67
C GLU A 10 7.84 -7.62 6.67
N ILE A 11 7.19 -6.59 7.22
CA ILE A 11 6.07 -6.73 8.16
C ILE A 11 4.72 -6.37 7.52
N TYR A 12 4.75 -5.61 6.42
CA TYR A 12 3.56 -5.19 5.70
C TYR A 12 3.86 -4.93 4.24
N LYS A 13 2.91 -5.33 3.40
CA LYS A 13 2.89 -5.02 1.97
C LYS A 13 1.47 -4.66 1.58
N GLY A 14 1.30 -3.43 1.10
CA GLY A 14 0.04 -2.89 0.62
C GLY A 14 0.21 -2.29 -0.77
N GLN A 15 -0.77 -2.50 -1.64
CA GLN A 15 -0.80 -1.93 -2.97
C GLN A 15 -2.19 -1.34 -3.25
N LYS A 16 -2.20 -0.22 -3.99
CA LYS A 16 -3.40 0.35 -4.60
C LYS A 16 -3.16 0.49 -6.09
N ILE A 17 -4.20 0.25 -6.87
CA ILE A 17 -4.16 0.28 -8.33
C ILE A 17 -5.06 1.41 -8.81
N TYR A 18 -4.47 2.31 -9.60
CA TYR A 18 -5.17 3.44 -10.20
C TYR A 18 -5.38 3.15 -11.68
N MET A 19 -6.55 2.62 -12.02
CA MET A 19 -6.88 2.26 -13.39
C MET A 19 -8.40 2.28 -13.58
N PRO A 20 -8.92 2.83 -14.70
CA PRO A 20 -10.32 2.65 -15.02
C PRO A 20 -10.61 1.16 -15.25
N TYR A 21 -11.67 0.65 -14.61
CA TYR A 21 -12.10 -0.74 -14.73
C TYR A 21 -13.36 -0.86 -15.61
N PRO A 22 -13.20 -1.14 -16.91
CA PRO A 22 -14.31 -1.47 -17.79
C PRO A 22 -14.56 -2.97 -17.86
N SER A 23 -15.82 -3.39 -17.80
CA SER A 23 -16.21 -4.78 -18.01
C SER A 23 -16.04 -5.20 -19.47
N ARG A 24 -15.55 -6.42 -19.71
CA ARG A 24 -15.55 -7.02 -21.04
C ARG A 24 -16.98 -7.34 -21.49
N LEU A 25 -17.47 -6.64 -22.51
CA LEU A 25 -18.83 -6.78 -23.08
C LEU A 25 -19.96 -6.68 -22.03
N GLY A 26 -19.66 -6.14 -20.85
CA GLY A 26 -20.62 -5.92 -19.77
C GLY A 26 -20.92 -7.17 -18.98
N ARG A 27 -20.10 -8.22 -19.16
CA ARG A 27 -20.31 -9.54 -18.58
C ARG A 27 -18.98 -10.11 -18.08
N GLY A 28 -19.04 -10.77 -16.92
CA GLY A 28 -17.90 -11.48 -16.34
C GLY A 28 -16.94 -10.60 -15.55
N SER A 29 -15.88 -11.25 -15.06
CA SER A 29 -14.82 -10.65 -14.23
C SER A 29 -13.64 -10.12 -15.03
N GLU A 30 -13.61 -10.34 -16.34
CA GLU A 30 -12.52 -9.92 -17.21
C GLU A 30 -12.66 -8.45 -17.61
N MET A 31 -11.50 -7.77 -17.67
CA MET A 31 -11.41 -6.43 -18.23
C MET A 31 -11.30 -6.49 -19.75
N GLY A 32 -12.12 -5.72 -20.46
CA GLY A 32 -11.96 -5.58 -21.92
C GLY A 32 -10.65 -4.86 -22.25
N ARG A 33 -9.87 -5.37 -23.21
CA ARG A 33 -8.59 -4.75 -23.58
C ARG A 33 -8.77 -3.68 -24.66
N GLY A 34 -9.69 -3.90 -25.60
CA GLY A 34 -9.97 -2.97 -26.71
C GLY A 34 -11.21 -2.09 -26.49
N PRO A 35 -11.34 -0.95 -27.21
CA PRO A 35 -12.56 -0.14 -27.20
C PRO A 35 -13.83 -0.93 -27.54
N TYR A 36 -13.74 -1.88 -28.48
CA TYR A 36 -14.86 -2.73 -28.91
C TYR A 36 -15.29 -3.74 -27.85
N GLU A 37 -14.41 -4.05 -26.91
CA GLU A 37 -14.69 -5.02 -25.84
C GLU A 37 -15.20 -4.33 -24.57
N LYS A 38 -15.16 -3.00 -24.48
CA LYS A 38 -15.56 -2.25 -23.29
C LYS A 38 -16.97 -1.71 -23.49
N SER A 39 -17.93 -2.24 -22.73
CA SER A 39 -19.33 -1.81 -22.83
C SER A 39 -19.74 -0.78 -21.77
N GLY A 40 -18.87 -0.49 -20.80
CA GLY A 40 -19.13 0.51 -19.76
C GLY A 40 -18.05 0.51 -18.68
N LEU A 41 -17.91 1.64 -18.00
CA LEU A 41 -17.03 1.80 -16.85
C LEU A 41 -17.75 1.32 -15.60
N LEU A 42 -17.24 0.26 -14.97
CA LEU A 42 -17.79 -0.27 -13.73
C LEU A 42 -17.24 0.45 -12.51
N ARG A 43 -15.96 0.84 -12.56
CA ARG A 43 -15.30 1.54 -11.47
C ARG A 43 -14.21 2.45 -12.01
N GLU A 44 -14.18 3.68 -11.51
CA GLU A 44 -13.13 4.66 -11.79
C GLU A 44 -12.25 4.80 -10.56
N THR A 45 -11.00 4.32 -10.63
CA THR A 45 -10.00 4.53 -9.58
C THR A 45 -8.77 5.26 -10.10
N SER A 46 -8.78 5.79 -11.32
CA SER A 46 -7.65 6.57 -11.85
C SER A 46 -7.42 7.86 -11.06
N LEU A 47 -6.21 8.41 -11.21
CA LEU A 47 -5.85 9.69 -10.61
C LEU A 47 -6.50 10.82 -11.43
N PRO A 48 -7.38 11.63 -10.83
CA PRO A 48 -8.02 12.75 -11.53
C PRO A 48 -6.99 13.83 -11.90
N PRO A 49 -7.19 14.53 -13.04
CA PRO A 49 -6.28 15.57 -13.49
C PRO A 49 -6.21 16.71 -12.47
N LEU A 50 -4.98 17.21 -12.23
CA LEU A 50 -4.69 18.36 -11.36
C LEU A 50 -5.18 18.22 -9.91
N LYS A 51 -5.47 17.00 -9.45
CA LYS A 51 -5.96 16.75 -8.10
C LYS A 51 -4.99 15.87 -7.32
N THR A 52 -4.56 16.38 -6.17
CA THR A 52 -3.77 15.61 -5.22
C THR A 52 -4.64 14.53 -4.57
N THR A 53 -4.23 13.28 -4.71
CA THR A 53 -4.86 12.13 -4.05
C THR A 53 -4.07 11.78 -2.80
N LYS A 54 -4.78 11.55 -1.69
CA LYS A 54 -4.18 11.12 -0.41
C LYS A 54 -4.63 9.70 -0.13
N GLU A 55 -3.67 8.84 0.17
CA GLU A 55 -3.96 7.46 0.55
C GLU A 55 -3.48 7.16 1.96
N THR A 56 -4.34 6.49 2.71
CA THR A 56 -4.01 5.96 4.03
C THR A 56 -3.78 4.46 3.91
N PHE A 57 -2.71 4.01 4.55
CA PHE A 57 -2.38 2.61 4.75
C PHE A 57 -2.29 2.35 6.24
N GLU A 58 -2.97 1.30 6.70
CA GLU A 58 -2.92 0.86 8.09
C GLU A 58 -1.94 -0.31 8.19
N ILE A 59 -0.90 -0.12 9.01
CA ILE A 59 0.15 -1.12 9.21
C ILE A 59 -0.11 -1.78 10.56
N PRO A 60 -0.54 -3.06 10.60
CA PRO A 60 -0.66 -3.79 11.85
C PRO A 60 0.75 -4.04 12.41
N TYR A 61 1.02 -3.51 13.60
CA TYR A 61 2.34 -3.60 14.18
C TYR A 61 2.57 -4.93 14.92
N PRO A 62 3.71 -5.61 14.72
CA PRO A 62 4.01 -6.82 15.48
C PRO A 62 4.35 -6.48 16.95
N PHE A 63 3.58 -7.04 17.88
CA PHE A 63 3.78 -6.92 19.32
C PHE A 63 4.07 -8.29 19.96
N LYS A 64 4.91 -8.31 20.99
CA LYS A 64 5.09 -9.45 21.88
C LYS A 64 4.20 -9.28 23.11
N LYS A 65 3.53 -10.35 23.52
CA LYS A 65 2.84 -10.40 24.81
C LYS A 65 3.90 -10.66 25.88
N VAL A 66 4.02 -9.74 26.83
CA VAL A 66 4.98 -9.82 27.94
C VAL A 66 4.19 -9.75 29.23
N GLN A 67 4.50 -10.59 30.22
CA GLN A 67 3.99 -10.39 31.57
C GLN A 67 4.91 -9.42 32.30
N LYS A 68 4.39 -8.24 32.61
CA LYS A 68 5.07 -7.25 33.44
C LYS A 68 4.24 -7.12 34.71
N ASP A 69 4.85 -7.39 35.86
CA ASP A 69 4.20 -7.30 37.17
C ASP A 69 2.88 -8.11 37.28
N GLY A 70 2.87 -9.33 36.73
CA GLY A 70 1.72 -10.23 36.77
C GLY A 70 0.53 -9.83 35.90
N LYS A 71 0.64 -8.73 35.12
CA LYS A 71 -0.39 -8.28 34.18
C LYS A 71 0.04 -8.52 32.73
N PRO A 72 -0.89 -8.87 31.83
CA PRO A 72 -0.59 -8.99 30.41
C PRO A 72 -0.30 -7.61 29.82
N SER A 73 0.94 -7.39 29.38
CA SER A 73 1.38 -6.22 28.63
C SER A 73 1.68 -6.58 27.18
N ARG A 74 1.68 -5.58 26.30
CA ARG A 74 2.12 -5.70 24.90
C ARG A 74 3.32 -4.79 24.71
N GLU A 75 4.46 -5.36 24.40
CA GLU A 75 5.67 -4.61 24.07
C GLU A 75 5.93 -4.72 22.56
N LEU A 76 6.41 -3.62 21.97
CA LEU A 76 6.76 -3.56 20.55
C LEU A 76 7.92 -4.54 20.29
N ILE A 77 7.89 -5.28 19.17
CA ILE A 77 9.00 -6.20 18.84
C ILE A 77 10.25 -5.43 18.44
N ASN A 78 10.06 -4.34 17.68
CA ASN A 78 11.09 -3.39 17.31
C ASN A 78 10.56 -1.98 17.60
N ASP A 79 11.47 -1.04 17.84
CA ASP A 79 11.13 0.34 18.15
C ASP A 79 11.05 1.22 16.90
N GLU A 80 11.57 0.73 15.78
CA GLU A 80 11.69 1.48 14.53
C GLU A 80 11.22 0.63 13.34
N ILE A 81 10.64 1.30 12.35
CA ILE A 81 10.32 0.71 11.05
C ILE A 81 10.78 1.59 9.91
N VAL A 82 11.10 0.96 8.80
CA VAL A 82 11.39 1.62 7.53
C VAL A 82 10.20 1.42 6.61
N VAL A 83 9.57 2.52 6.21
CA VAL A 83 8.45 2.52 5.28
C VAL A 83 8.92 3.01 3.93
N GLU A 84 8.64 2.24 2.90
CA GLU A 84 9.05 2.48 1.52
C GLU A 84 7.79 2.59 0.64
N VAL A 85 7.65 3.72 -0.05
CA VAL A 85 6.54 4.01 -0.95
C VAL A 85 7.09 4.11 -2.37
N LYS A 86 6.62 3.22 -3.25
CA LYS A 86 6.91 3.26 -4.67
C LYS A 86 5.63 3.46 -5.46
N LEU A 87 5.67 4.38 -6.43
CA LEU A 87 4.64 4.58 -7.43
C LEU A 87 5.17 4.11 -8.78
N TRP A 88 4.53 3.10 -9.34
CA TRP A 88 4.89 2.52 -10.63
C TRP A 88 3.87 2.94 -11.68
N TYR A 89 4.36 3.29 -12.86
CA TYR A 89 3.58 3.33 -14.08
C TYR A 89 3.77 2.00 -14.82
N VAL A 90 2.67 1.27 -15.03
CA VAL A 90 2.68 -0.07 -15.63
C VAL A 90 1.78 -0.04 -16.86
N PRO A 91 2.32 0.15 -18.07
CA PRO A 91 1.53 0.40 -19.27
C PRO A 91 0.56 -0.74 -19.62
N PHE A 92 0.98 -1.98 -19.40
CA PHE A 92 0.23 -3.19 -19.79
C PHE A 92 -0.42 -3.91 -18.60
N GLY A 93 -0.31 -3.34 -17.39
CA GLY A 93 -0.84 -3.93 -16.16
C GLY A 93 0.05 -5.01 -15.53
N ASP A 94 1.06 -5.49 -16.24
CA ASP A 94 2.00 -6.51 -15.78
C ASP A 94 3.43 -5.95 -15.67
N PHE A 95 4.21 -6.47 -14.71
CA PHE A 95 5.64 -6.16 -14.53
C PHE A 95 6.46 -7.02 -15.49
N ASP A 96 6.47 -6.65 -16.77
CA ASP A 96 7.08 -7.38 -17.88
C ASP A 96 8.35 -6.73 -18.44
N GLY A 97 8.92 -5.75 -17.71
CA GLY A 97 10.11 -5.00 -18.08
C GLY A 97 9.81 -3.64 -18.72
N ASN A 98 8.54 -3.31 -18.96
CA ASN A 98 8.11 -2.00 -19.46
C ASN A 98 7.63 -1.05 -18.36
N GLU A 99 7.67 -1.47 -17.09
CA GLU A 99 7.31 -0.63 -15.96
C GLU A 99 8.29 0.53 -15.77
N VAL A 100 7.75 1.66 -15.31
CA VAL A 100 8.54 2.85 -14.99
C VAL A 100 8.31 3.23 -13.54
N LEU A 101 9.39 3.33 -12.76
CA LEU A 101 9.33 3.89 -11.41
C LEU A 101 9.15 5.41 -11.51
N PHE A 102 7.97 5.88 -11.13
CA PHE A 102 7.61 7.29 -11.25
C PHE A 102 7.98 8.08 -9.99
N PHE A 103 7.87 7.45 -8.82
CA PHE A 103 8.21 8.05 -7.54
C PHE A 103 8.63 6.98 -6.55
N GLU A 104 9.62 7.31 -5.72
CA GLU A 104 10.07 6.48 -4.61
C GLU A 104 10.42 7.38 -3.43
N GLU A 105 9.96 6.99 -2.26
CA GLU A 105 10.32 7.64 -1.00
C GLU A 105 10.48 6.57 0.09
N GLU A 106 11.57 6.69 0.84
CA GLU A 106 11.82 5.88 2.02
C GLU A 106 11.81 6.77 3.26
N LYS A 107 11.14 6.31 4.32
CA LYS A 107 11.05 7.02 5.59
C LYS A 107 11.22 6.07 6.76
N LYS A 108 12.20 6.36 7.60
CA LYS A 108 12.35 5.72 8.90
C LYS A 108 11.39 6.37 9.91
N LEU A 109 10.58 5.55 10.57
CA LEU A 109 9.65 5.98 11.60
C LEU A 109 10.12 5.40 12.94
N ASP A 110 10.34 6.29 13.91
CA ASP A 110 10.53 5.92 15.30
C ASP A 110 9.16 5.80 15.99
N LEU A 111 8.91 4.64 16.57
CA LEU A 111 7.66 4.29 17.24
C LEU A 111 7.73 4.54 18.74
N LYS A 112 8.92 4.91 19.27
CA LYS A 112 9.07 5.49 20.61
C LYS A 112 8.54 6.92 20.60
N THR A 113 7.23 7.06 20.48
CA THR A 113 6.58 8.26 20.96
C THR A 113 6.38 8.05 22.45
N GLU A 114 7.19 8.72 23.29
CA GLU A 114 6.70 9.07 24.63
C GLU A 114 5.30 9.66 24.43
N TRP A 115 4.28 8.92 24.86
CA TRP A 115 2.93 9.45 24.95
C TRP A 115 2.94 10.55 26.00
N LYS A 116 3.32 11.77 25.61
CA LYS A 116 3.14 12.96 26.44
C LYS A 116 1.65 13.29 26.43
N TRP A 117 0.95 12.80 27.45
CA TRP A 117 -0.32 13.38 27.86
C TRP A 117 -0.09 14.87 28.12
N ARG A 118 -0.83 15.73 27.41
CA ARG A 118 -1.04 17.11 27.84
C ARG A 118 -2.11 17.13 28.91
#